data_AF-A0A9D1GBX2-F1
#
_entry.id   AF-A0A9D1GBX2-F1
#
_cell.length_a   1.000
_cell.length_b   1.000
_cell.length_c   1.000
_cell.angle_alpha   90.00
_cell.angle_beta   90.00
_cell.angle_gamma   90.00
#
_symmetry.space_group_name_H-M   'P 1'
#
loop_
_entity.id
_entity.type
_entity.pdbx_description
1 polymer ?
#
loop_
_entity_poly.entity_id
_entity_poly.type
_entity_poly.pdbx_seq_one_letter_code
_entity_poly.pdbx_strand_id
1 'polypeptide(L)'
;MNIQVLNELMRLNGIQSYLQLSKETHIPYTTLLDLVRGRGERLSNIKTIADFLGVKMSYLLDEPRKIVTINERNNIIIEKENGYNSVLSNLLSN
;
A
#
# COMPACT_ATOMS: atom_id res chain seq x y z
N MET A 1 -2.96 -1.83 6.78
CA MET A 1 -2.85 -1.21 5.44
C MET A 1 -1.77 -0.14 5.54
N ASN A 2 -0.90 -0.02 4.53
CA ASN A 2 0.13 0.99 4.51
C ASN A 2 -0.48 2.37 4.22
N ILE A 3 -0.81 3.10 5.29
CA ILE A 3 -1.51 4.40 5.22
C ILE A 3 -0.65 5.46 4.51
N GLN A 4 0.66 5.40 4.69
CA GLN A 4 1.58 6.37 4.09
C GLN A 4 1.58 6.23 2.56
N VAL A 5 1.66 4.99 2.05
CA VAL A 5 1.55 4.72 0.61
C VAL A 5 0.16 5.11 0.09
N LEU A 6 -0.91 4.79 0.81
CA LEU A 6 -2.27 5.18 0.39
C LEU A 6 -2.41 6.70 0.24
N ASN A 7 -1.94 7.48 1.23
CA ASN A 7 -2.01 8.94 1.19
C ASN A 7 -1.25 9.53 0.00
N GLU A 8 -0.07 8.99 -0.30
CA GLU A 8 0.72 9.45 -1.43
C GLU A 8 0.04 9.12 -2.76
N LEU A 9 -0.50 7.91 -2.90
CA LEU A 9 -1.25 7.53 -4.10
C LEU A 9 -2.51 8.38 -4.29
N MET A 10 -3.22 8.70 -3.20
CA MET A 10 -4.35 9.63 -3.24
C MET A 10 -3.90 11.01 -3.73
N ARG A 11 -2.78 11.55 -3.20
CA ARG A 11 -2.21 12.83 -3.63
C ARG A 11 -1.86 12.85 -5.11
N LEU A 12 -1.17 11.81 -5.60
CA LEU A 12 -0.78 11.66 -7.01
C LEU A 12 -2.00 11.57 -7.95
N ASN A 13 -3.09 10.95 -7.49
CA ASN A 13 -4.35 10.82 -8.25
C ASN A 13 -5.34 11.99 -8.01
N GLY A 14 -4.93 13.06 -7.33
CA GLY A 14 -5.79 14.23 -7.07
C GLY A 14 -6.95 13.98 -6.11
N ILE A 15 -6.88 12.92 -5.30
CA ILE A 15 -7.89 12.58 -4.29
C ILE A 15 -7.56 13.27 -2.98
N GLN A 16 -8.44 14.15 -2.55
CA GLN A 16 -8.18 15.06 -1.43
C GLN A 16 -8.66 14.52 -0.08
N SER A 17 -9.52 13.51 -0.08
CA SER A 17 -10.08 12.96 1.15
C SER A 17 -10.49 11.51 1.03
N TYR A 18 -10.56 10.83 2.18
CA TYR A 18 -11.14 9.50 2.30
C TYR A 18 -12.63 9.44 1.93
N LEU A 19 -13.36 10.55 2.10
CA LEU A 19 -14.74 10.64 1.65
C LEU A 19 -14.83 10.62 0.12
N GLN A 20 -13.92 11.31 -0.56
CA GLN A 20 -13.83 11.26 -2.03
C GLN A 20 -13.45 9.84 -2.47
N LEU A 21 -12.40 9.25 -1.89
CA LEU A 21 -11.99 7.88 -2.20
C LEU A 21 -13.15 6.89 -2.04
N SER A 22 -13.92 7.01 -0.95
CA SER A 22 -15.12 6.20 -0.69
C SER A 22 -16.15 6.27 -1.82
N LYS A 23 -16.40 7.48 -2.36
CA LYS A 23 -17.34 7.68 -3.48
C LYS A 23 -16.83 7.05 -4.76
N GLU A 24 -15.56 7.27 -5.10
CA GLU A 24 -14.95 6.76 -6.32
C GLU A 24 -14.88 5.22 -6.33
N THR A 25 -14.44 4.62 -5.21
CA THR A 25 -14.28 3.17 -5.11
C THR A 25 -15.57 2.44 -4.73
N HIS A 26 -16.66 3.16 -4.46
CA HIS A 26 -17.93 2.62 -3.95
C HIS A 26 -17.77 1.81 -2.65
N ILE A 27 -16.74 2.10 -1.87
CA ILE A 27 -16.51 1.48 -0.56
C ILE A 27 -17.14 2.39 0.49
N PRO A 28 -18.00 1.90 1.40
CA PRO A 28 -18.58 2.74 2.45
C PRO A 28 -17.50 3.46 3.26
N TYR A 29 -17.70 4.74 3.54
CA TYR A 29 -16.73 5.58 4.26
C TYR A 29 -16.32 4.98 5.61
N THR A 30 -17.27 4.40 6.34
CA THR A 30 -17.02 3.72 7.62
C THR A 30 -16.09 2.51 7.44
N THR A 31 -16.31 1.71 6.39
CA THR A 31 -15.43 0.58 6.04
C THR A 31 -14.03 1.04 5.65
N LEU A 32 -13.91 2.15 4.92
CA LEU A 32 -12.61 2.72 4.57
C LEU A 32 -11.85 3.22 5.81
N LEU A 33 -12.54 3.89 6.74
CA LEU A 33 -11.95 4.33 8.01
C LEU A 33 -11.48 3.14 8.85
N ASP A 34 -12.26 2.05 8.90
CA ASP A 34 -11.88 0.84 9.60
C ASP A 34 -10.61 0.21 9.00
N LEU A 35 -10.54 0.11 7.65
CA LEU A 35 -9.34 -0.36 6.93
C LEU A 35 -8.10 0.48 7.24
N VAL A 36 -8.22 1.82 7.21
CA VAL A 36 -7.13 2.75 7.53
C VAL A 36 -6.69 2.59 8.99
N ARG A 37 -7.62 2.32 9.90
CA ARG A 37 -7.34 2.10 11.33
C ARG A 37 -6.81 0.70 11.64
N GLY A 38 -6.61 -0.16 10.63
CA GLY A 38 -6.19 -1.55 10.82
C GLY A 38 -7.25 -2.44 11.46
N ARG A 39 -8.52 -2.03 11.43
CA ARG A 39 -9.66 -2.81 11.94
C ARG A 39 -10.40 -3.42 10.76
N GLY A 40 -10.45 -4.75 10.70
CA GLY A 40 -11.16 -5.48 9.66
C GLY A 40 -10.29 -5.83 8.45
N GLU A 41 -9.96 -7.11 8.33
CA GLU A 41 -9.32 -7.65 7.13
C GLU A 41 -10.36 -7.85 6.03
N ARG A 42 -10.36 -6.96 5.05
CA ARG A 42 -11.09 -7.18 3.79
C ARG A 42 -10.13 -6.96 2.63
N LEU A 43 -9.30 -7.96 2.38
CA LEU A 43 -8.37 -8.02 1.24
C LEU A 43 -9.04 -7.62 -0.08
N SER A 44 -10.33 -7.95 -0.25
CA SER A 44 -11.15 -7.50 -1.39
C SER A 44 -11.23 -5.98 -1.52
N ASN A 45 -11.49 -5.25 -0.42
CA ASN A 45 -11.55 -3.79 -0.44
C ASN A 45 -10.19 -3.16 -0.72
N ILE A 46 -9.11 -3.71 -0.16
CA ILE A 46 -7.74 -3.25 -0.42
C ILE A 46 -7.40 -3.47 -1.90
N LYS A 47 -7.80 -4.61 -2.47
CA LYS A 47 -7.67 -4.87 -3.91
C LYS A 47 -8.44 -3.83 -4.74
N THR A 48 -9.70 -3.55 -4.40
CA THR A 48 -10.50 -2.54 -5.11
C THR A 48 -9.83 -1.16 -5.09
N ILE A 49 -9.28 -0.74 -3.95
CA ILE A 49 -8.55 0.53 -3.83
C ILE A 49 -7.28 0.52 -4.70
N ALA A 50 -6.53 -0.59 -4.70
CA ALA A 50 -5.32 -0.74 -5.51
C ALA A 50 -5.62 -0.70 -7.01
N ASP A 51 -6.64 -1.44 -7.45
CA ASP A 51 -7.09 -1.47 -8.84
C ASP A 51 -7.52 -0.07 -9.31
N PHE A 52 -8.28 0.65 -8.48
CA PHE A 52 -8.70 2.02 -8.77
C PHE A 52 -7.52 3.01 -8.87
N LEU A 53 -6.51 2.86 -8.01
CA LEU A 53 -5.30 3.70 -8.03
C LEU A 53 -4.27 3.24 -9.08
N GLY A 54 -4.55 2.17 -9.83
CA GLY A 54 -3.67 1.63 -10.87
C GLY A 54 -2.39 0.99 -10.34
N VAL A 55 -2.38 0.48 -9.11
CA VAL A 55 -1.19 -0.09 -8.46
C VAL A 55 -1.37 -1.54 -8.05
N LYS A 56 -0.25 -2.23 -7.80
CA LYS A 56 -0.29 -3.56 -7.20
C LYS A 56 -0.80 -3.49 -5.77
N MET A 57 -1.75 -4.36 -5.43
CA MET A 57 -2.30 -4.49 -4.07
C MET A 57 -1.22 -4.63 -2.98
N SER A 58 -0.10 -5.29 -3.29
CA SER A 58 1.03 -5.47 -2.37
C SER A 58 1.72 -4.17 -1.93
N TYR A 59 1.46 -3.03 -2.58
CA TYR A 59 1.92 -1.71 -2.12
C TYR A 59 1.06 -1.15 -0.98
N LEU A 60 -0.22 -1.53 -0.92
CA LEU A 60 -1.14 -1.12 0.15
C LEU A 60 -1.12 -2.09 1.33
N LEU A 61 -0.59 -3.30 1.15
CA LEU A 61 -0.38 -4.24 2.24
C LEU A 61 0.80 -3.75 3.10
N ASP A 62 0.56 -3.71 4.41
CA ASP A 62 1.57 -3.35 5.41
C ASP A 62 2.41 -4.57 5.73
N GLU A 63 2.99 -5.18 4.70
CA GLU A 63 3.86 -6.34 4.89
C GLU A 63 5.30 -5.86 5.04
N PRO A 64 6.00 -6.21 6.14
CA PRO A 64 7.42 -6.01 6.22
C PRO A 64 8.07 -6.81 5.09
N ARG A 65 8.64 -6.10 4.10
CA ARG A 65 9.40 -6.75 3.04
C ARG A 65 10.66 -7.30 3.65
N LYS A 66 10.76 -8.62 3.64
CA LYS A 66 11.97 -9.35 4.02
C LYS A 66 12.87 -9.36 2.79
N ILE A 67 13.90 -8.53 2.77
CA ILE A 67 14.94 -8.63 1.74
C ILE A 67 15.81 -9.82 2.13
N VAL A 68 15.92 -10.78 1.21
CA VAL A 68 16.80 -11.94 1.36
C VAL A 68 17.94 -11.77 0.37
N THR A 69 19.12 -11.48 0.88
CA THR A 69 20.33 -11.37 0.08
C THR A 69 21.15 -12.65 0.23
N ILE A 70 21.47 -13.31 -0.89
CA ILE A 70 22.37 -14.46 -0.92
C ILE A 70 23.72 -13.96 -1.42
N ASN A 71 24.76 -14.08 -0.59
CA ASN A 71 26.11 -13.70 -1.01
C ASN A 71 26.83 -14.83 -1.75
N GLU A 72 28.00 -14.52 -2.33
CA GLU A 72 28.82 -15.45 -3.11
C GLU A 72 29.30 -16.68 -2.33
N ARG A 73 29.18 -16.64 -1.00
CA ARG A 73 29.48 -17.76 -0.08
C ARG A 73 28.22 -18.51 0.35
N ASN A 74 27.11 -18.33 -0.35
CA ASN A 74 25.81 -18.94 -0.09
C ASN A 74 25.20 -18.62 1.30
N ASN A 75 25.64 -17.53 1.95
CA ASN A 75 25.04 -17.11 3.21
C ASN A 75 23.79 -16.29 2.94
N ILE A 76 22.78 -16.49 3.80
CA ILE A 76 21.49 -15.80 3.75
C ILE A 76 21.54 -14.61 4.72
N ILE A 77 21.47 -13.39 4.19
CA ILE A 77 21.29 -12.17 4.98
C ILE A 77 19.82 -11.76 4.88
N ILE A 78 19.19 -11.53 6.03
CA ILE A 78 17.80 -11.11 6.12
C ILE A 78 17.76 -9.67 6.62
N GLU A 79 17.34 -8.75 5.76
CA GLU A 79 17.13 -7.35 6.12
C GLU A 79 15.63 -7.03 6.13
N LYS A 80 15.19 -6.29 7.14
CA LYS A 80 13.83 -5.74 7.19
C LYS A 80 13.86 -4.38 6.52
N GLU A 81 13.29 -4.28 5.32
CA GLU A 81 13.08 -2.97 4.70
C GLU A 81 11.68 -2.48 5.06
N ASN A 82 11.60 -1.23 5.54
CA ASN A 82 10.31 -0.56 5.65
C ASN A 82 9.80 -0.31 4.23
N GLY A 83 8.78 -1.07 3.80
CA GLY A 83 8.30 -1.12 2.41
C GLY A 83 7.86 0.22 1.80
N TYR A 84 7.77 1.30 2.60
CA TYR A 84 7.52 2.66 2.14
C TYR A 84 8.61 3.21 1.20
N ASN A 85 9.90 3.01 1.53
CA ASN A 85 11.00 3.62 0.77
C ASN A 85 11.19 2.99 -0.61
N SER A 86 11.02 1.67 -0.74
CA SER A 86 11.11 0.97 -2.03
C SER A 86 9.88 1.17 -2.92
N VAL A 87 8.74 1.56 -2.36
CA VAL A 87 7.56 1.92 -3.17
C VAL A 87 7.70 3.33 -3.75
N LEU A 88 8.16 4.30 -2.95
CA LEU A 88 8.41 5.67 -3.43
C LEU A 88 9.49 5.73 -4.53
N SER A 89 10.61 5.02 -4.35
CA SER A 89 11.68 5.01 -5.36
C SER A 89 11.19 4.45 -6.70
N ASN A 90 10.35 3.41 -6.69
CA ASN A 90 9.77 2.84 -7.90
C ASN A 90 8.68 3.73 -8.53
N LEU A 91 7.90 4.46 -7.72
CA LEU A 91 6.87 5.39 -8.22
C LEU A 91 7.46 6.67 -8.81
N LEU A 92 8.61 7.13 -8.32
CA LEU A 92 9.29 8.35 -8.77
C LEU A 92 10.31 8.13 -9.90
N SER A 93 10.57 6.87 -10.28
CA SER A 93 11.53 6.50 -11.33
C SER A 93 10.89 6.20 -12.69
N ASN A 94 9.57 6.38 -12.83
CA ASN A 94 8.84 6.35 -14.11
C ASN A 94 8.41 7.76 -14.50
#